data_AF-A0A3A4SPJ2-F1
#
_entry.id   AF-A0A3A4SPJ2-F1
#
_cell.length_a   1.000
_cell.length_b   1.000
_cell.length_c   1.000
_cell.angle_alpha   90.00
_cell.angle_beta   90.00
_cell.angle_gamma   90.00
#
_symmetry.space_group_name_H-M   'P 1'
#
loop_
_entity.id
_entity.type
_entity.pdbx_description
1 polymer ?
#
loop_
_entity_poly.entity_id
_entity_poly.type
_entity_poly.pdbx_seq_one_letter_code
_entity_poly.pdbx_strand_id
1 'polypeptide(L)'
;MEKKCLLIVSVLMLFALTGCSDSHHSAPPETSPPELSDGDVVSFTLLQTTDVHHRASGSGSFLTYSPGDGMDSSDGFDQTQGGYARLTTKIAEARLAAMAQKIPTVLVDSGDFLMGTVYDMTMGDTPAAFYFMEFMNYDAVTFGNHEFDYGPAGLAMILNNARGEDGTGFTVPIVESNMKTDGVAGTD
;
A
#
# COMPACT_ATOMS: atom_id res chain seq x y z
N MET A 1 -13.31 -29.82 70.89
CA MET A 1 -13.21 -28.40 71.28
C MET A 1 -11.75 -28.02 71.14
N GLU A 2 -11.43 -27.24 70.09
CA GLU A 2 -10.35 -26.25 69.97
C GLU A 2 -10.01 -26.01 68.48
N LYS A 3 -9.75 -24.75 68.17
CA LYS A 3 -9.78 -24.11 66.84
C LYS A 3 -8.35 -23.87 66.34
N LYS A 4 -8.10 -23.93 65.02
CA LYS A 4 -7.60 -22.82 64.15
C LYS A 4 -6.91 -23.29 62.87
N CYS A 5 -7.18 -22.51 61.80
CA CYS A 5 -6.37 -22.14 60.63
C CYS A 5 -5.78 -23.22 59.71
N LEU A 6 -6.18 -23.21 58.43
CA LEU A 6 -5.28 -22.71 57.38
C LEU A 6 -6.06 -22.29 56.12
N LEU A 7 -5.66 -21.14 55.59
CA LEU A 7 -6.14 -20.46 54.39
C LEU A 7 -5.54 -21.13 53.14
N ILE A 8 -6.34 -21.50 52.14
CA ILE A 8 -5.83 -21.73 50.77
C ILE A 8 -6.73 -20.98 49.79
N VAL A 9 -6.16 -19.90 49.25
CA VAL A 9 -6.66 -19.15 48.10
C VAL A 9 -6.59 -20.08 46.89
N SER A 10 -7.73 -20.38 46.27
CA SER A 10 -7.78 -20.99 44.94
C SER A 10 -8.41 -19.99 43.98
N VAL A 11 -7.54 -19.39 43.16
CA VAL A 11 -7.89 -18.54 42.03
C VAL A 11 -8.65 -19.40 41.02
N LEU A 12 -9.92 -19.06 40.80
CA LEU A 12 -10.75 -19.65 39.76
C LEU A 12 -10.28 -19.11 38.39
N MET A 13 -9.30 -19.78 37.78
CA MET A 13 -8.94 -19.57 36.38
C MET A 13 -10.07 -20.15 35.53
N LEU A 14 -10.95 -19.27 35.06
CA LEU A 14 -11.99 -19.61 34.09
C LEU A 14 -11.31 -19.79 32.73
N PHE A 15 -10.98 -21.04 32.39
CA PHE A 15 -10.68 -21.46 31.03
C PHE A 15 -11.97 -21.36 30.21
N ALA A 16 -12.18 -20.22 29.54
CA ALA A 16 -13.12 -20.13 28.45
C ALA A 16 -12.47 -20.75 27.20
N LEU A 17 -13.04 -21.88 26.80
CA LEU A 17 -12.75 -22.61 25.57
C LEU A 17 -12.88 -21.71 24.34
N THR A 18 -11.84 -21.73 23.51
CA THR A 18 -11.86 -21.66 22.05
C THR A 18 -13.18 -21.23 21.40
N GLY A 19 -13.29 -19.94 21.08
CA GLY A 19 -14.13 -19.46 19.99
C GLY A 19 -13.26 -19.23 18.77
N CYS A 20 -13.31 -20.14 17.79
CA CYS A 20 -12.89 -19.83 16.43
C CYS A 20 -13.84 -18.76 15.91
N SER A 21 -13.35 -17.52 15.80
CA SER A 21 -14.04 -16.50 15.00
C SER A 21 -13.57 -16.70 13.57
N ASP A 22 -14.26 -17.58 12.83
CA ASP A 22 -14.29 -17.52 11.37
C ASP A 22 -14.97 -16.20 11.00
N SER A 23 -14.20 -15.12 11.08
CA SER A 23 -14.54 -13.86 10.44
C SER A 23 -14.21 -14.01 8.96
N HIS A 24 -15.01 -14.83 8.28
CA HIS A 24 -15.30 -14.57 6.88
C HIS A 24 -15.75 -13.11 6.84
N HIS A 25 -14.88 -12.24 6.32
CA HIS A 25 -15.27 -10.93 5.83
C HIS A 25 -16.42 -11.20 4.87
N SER A 26 -17.65 -11.03 5.36
CA SER A 26 -18.79 -10.88 4.47
C SER A 26 -18.48 -9.60 3.73
N ALA A 27 -18.07 -9.74 2.46
CA ALA A 27 -17.97 -8.60 1.58
C ALA A 27 -19.28 -7.79 1.73
N PRO A 28 -19.21 -6.46 1.83
CA PRO A 28 -20.43 -5.65 1.80
C PRO A 28 -21.27 -6.10 0.59
N PRO A 29 -22.60 -6.16 0.72
CA PRO A 29 -23.45 -6.62 -0.37
C PRO A 29 -23.07 -5.83 -1.63
N GLU A 30 -22.72 -6.54 -2.71
CA GLU A 30 -22.45 -5.92 -4.00
C GLU A 30 -23.71 -5.19 -4.45
N THR A 31 -23.78 -3.90 -4.13
CA THR A 31 -24.75 -3.01 -4.72
C THR A 31 -24.25 -2.75 -6.13
N SER A 32 -25.06 -3.11 -7.13
CA SER A 32 -24.79 -2.76 -8.52
C SER A 32 -24.41 -1.28 -8.62
N PRO A 33 -23.38 -0.92 -9.43
CA PRO A 33 -23.04 0.48 -9.67
C PRO A 33 -24.31 1.28 -10.05
N PRO A 34 -24.42 2.54 -9.62
CA PRO A 34 -25.57 3.35 -9.99
C PRO A 34 -25.63 3.52 -11.52
N GLU A 35 -26.79 3.25 -12.10
CA GLU A 35 -27.07 3.58 -13.50
C GLU A 35 -27.09 5.11 -13.65
N LEU A 36 -26.23 5.64 -14.52
CA LEU A 36 -26.12 7.08 -14.77
C LEU A 36 -26.93 7.46 -16.02
N SER A 37 -27.64 8.58 -15.95
CA SER A 37 -28.39 9.18 -17.05
C SER A 37 -27.68 10.43 -17.59
N ASP A 38 -28.03 10.82 -18.82
CA ASP A 38 -27.53 12.08 -19.40
C ASP A 38 -27.93 13.27 -18.52
N GLY A 39 -26.97 14.14 -18.22
CA GLY A 39 -27.14 15.27 -17.31
C GLY A 39 -26.88 14.97 -15.82
N ASP A 40 -26.62 13.72 -15.43
CA ASP A 40 -26.23 13.40 -14.06
C ASP A 40 -24.86 14.01 -13.73
N VAL A 41 -24.75 14.56 -12.51
CA VAL A 41 -23.49 15.09 -11.98
C VAL A 41 -22.92 14.10 -10.98
N VAL A 42 -21.75 13.55 -11.32
CA VAL A 42 -21.00 12.65 -10.45
C VAL A 42 -19.81 13.40 -9.88
N SER A 43 -19.68 13.35 -8.56
CA SER A 43 -18.50 13.85 -7.84
C SER A 43 -17.66 12.67 -7.38
N PHE A 44 -16.35 12.77 -7.54
CA PHE A 44 -15.38 11.83 -6.97
C PHE A 44 -14.13 12.60 -6.54
N THR A 45 -13.35 12.01 -5.65
CA THR A 45 -12.06 12.55 -5.22
C THR A 45 -10.95 11.80 -5.93
N LEU A 46 -10.14 12.52 -6.71
CA LEU A 46 -8.91 11.98 -7.28
C LEU A 46 -7.75 12.19 -6.31
N LEU A 47 -7.09 11.10 -5.93
CA LEU A 47 -5.80 11.10 -5.25
C LEU A 47 -4.76 10.64 -6.26
N GLN A 48 -3.63 11.34 -6.34
CA GLN A 48 -2.64 11.03 -7.35
C GLN A 48 -1.21 11.23 -6.83
N THR A 49 -0.34 10.32 -7.24
CA THR A 49 1.11 10.40 -7.07
C THR A 49 1.82 10.29 -8.42
N THR A 50 3.07 10.74 -8.45
CA THR A 50 3.95 10.73 -9.63
C THR A 50 5.38 10.85 -9.17
N ASP A 51 6.32 10.37 -9.99
CA ASP A 51 7.76 10.60 -9.81
C ASP A 51 8.23 10.28 -8.38
N VAL A 52 7.67 9.21 -7.80
CA VAL A 52 8.01 8.79 -6.44
C VAL A 52 9.46 8.31 -6.40
N HIS A 53 9.99 7.81 -7.53
CA HIS A 53 11.39 7.40 -7.71
C HIS A 53 11.89 6.52 -6.57
N HIS A 54 11.02 5.60 -6.16
CA HIS A 54 11.23 4.66 -5.07
C HIS A 54 11.72 5.28 -3.75
N ARG A 55 11.33 6.52 -3.43
CA ARG A 55 11.66 7.18 -2.15
C ARG A 55 10.83 6.64 -1.00
N ALA A 56 10.91 5.34 -0.73
CA ALA A 56 10.08 4.65 0.25
C ALA A 56 10.22 5.21 1.68
N SER A 57 11.43 5.62 2.07
CA SER A 57 11.69 6.30 3.36
C SER A 57 11.39 7.80 3.37
N GLY A 58 11.12 8.39 2.20
CA GLY A 58 10.96 9.82 2.01
C GLY A 58 12.24 10.57 1.62
N SER A 59 12.13 11.88 1.59
CA SER A 59 13.17 12.85 1.23
C SER A 59 13.58 13.64 2.47
N GLY A 60 14.83 13.51 2.87
CA GLY A 60 15.42 14.17 4.03
C GLY A 60 16.91 13.84 4.11
N SER A 61 17.59 14.29 5.17
CA SER A 61 18.95 13.82 5.44
C SER A 61 18.92 12.31 5.69
N PHE A 62 19.58 11.53 4.84
CA PHE A 62 19.62 10.06 4.96
C PHE A 62 20.20 9.59 6.31
N LEU A 63 20.95 10.44 7.00
CA LEU A 63 21.52 10.15 8.32
C LEU A 63 20.50 10.19 9.47
N THR A 64 19.27 10.68 9.26
CA THR A 64 18.37 11.04 10.37
C THR A 64 16.94 10.50 10.29
N TYR A 65 16.67 9.42 9.53
CA TYR A 65 15.40 8.71 9.72
C TYR A 65 15.41 7.92 11.04
N SER A 66 15.10 8.63 12.12
CA SER A 66 14.93 8.08 13.46
C SER A 66 13.69 8.67 14.12
N PRO A 67 12.50 8.12 13.84
CA PRO A 67 11.29 8.59 14.50
C PRO A 67 11.40 8.44 16.02
N GLY A 68 11.50 9.56 16.74
CA GLY A 68 11.40 9.61 18.21
C GLY A 68 12.71 9.45 19.01
N ASP A 69 13.89 9.51 18.39
CA ASP A 69 15.17 9.45 19.12
C ASP A 69 15.78 10.82 19.49
N GLY A 70 15.18 11.92 19.00
CA GLY A 70 15.61 13.29 19.28
C GLY A 70 16.95 13.67 18.63
N MET A 71 17.44 12.89 17.66
CA MET A 71 18.70 13.15 16.94
C MET A 71 18.51 13.92 15.62
N ASP A 72 17.28 14.10 15.14
CA ASP A 72 17.06 14.86 13.90
C ASP A 72 16.97 16.38 14.17
N SER A 73 18.00 17.08 13.70
CA SER A 73 18.18 18.52 13.64
C SER A 73 18.25 19.31 14.98
N SER A 74 18.86 20.49 14.91
CA SER A 74 19.21 21.37 16.04
C SER A 74 18.01 21.88 16.88
N ASP A 75 16.79 21.51 16.51
CA ASP A 75 15.52 21.77 17.19
C ASP A 75 14.73 20.49 17.56
N GLY A 76 15.24 19.30 17.23
CA GLY A 76 14.70 18.00 17.65
C GLY A 76 13.52 17.47 16.82
N PHE A 77 13.30 17.98 15.60
CA PHE A 77 12.20 17.54 14.73
C PHE A 77 12.68 16.71 13.52
N ASP A 78 11.90 15.67 13.17
CA ASP A 78 12.05 14.91 11.91
C ASP A 78 11.76 15.82 10.71
N GLN A 79 12.77 16.09 9.89
CA GLN A 79 12.63 16.91 8.67
C GLN A 79 12.29 16.09 7.42
N THR A 80 12.20 14.76 7.55
CA THR A 80 11.93 13.85 6.43
C THR A 80 10.49 14.01 5.94
N GLN A 81 10.33 14.25 4.65
CA GLN A 81 9.03 14.40 3.99
C GLN A 81 8.72 13.23 3.05
N GLY A 82 7.46 12.98 2.75
CA GLY A 82 7.06 11.92 1.81
C GLY A 82 7.32 10.51 2.34
N GLY A 83 7.59 9.54 1.48
CA GLY A 83 7.75 8.14 1.87
C GLY A 83 6.44 7.41 2.06
N TYR A 84 6.44 6.11 1.76
CA TYR A 84 5.21 5.33 1.63
C TYR A 84 4.42 5.26 2.93
N ALA A 85 5.07 5.16 4.10
CA ALA A 85 4.36 5.12 5.38
C ALA A 85 3.55 6.42 5.65
N ARG A 86 4.13 7.59 5.41
CA ARG A 86 3.43 8.88 5.60
C ARG A 86 2.38 9.09 4.51
N LEU A 87 2.68 8.67 3.28
CA LEU A 87 1.75 8.72 2.16
C LEU A 87 0.51 7.86 2.43
N THR A 88 0.65 6.63 2.91
CA THR A 88 -0.46 5.75 3.32
C THR A 88 -1.39 6.44 4.31
N THR A 89 -0.83 7.09 5.35
CA THR A 89 -1.64 7.83 6.33
C THR A 89 -2.43 8.95 5.67
N LYS A 90 -1.81 9.74 4.77
CA LYS A 90 -2.49 10.83 4.07
C LYS A 90 -3.56 10.36 3.10
N ILE A 91 -3.31 9.25 2.40
CA ILE A 91 -4.31 8.58 1.56
C ILE A 91 -5.50 8.13 2.41
N ALA A 92 -5.25 7.48 3.55
CA ALA A 92 -6.30 7.03 4.45
C ALA A 92 -7.13 8.19 5.01
N GLU A 93 -6.49 9.28 5.46
CA GLU A 93 -7.17 10.50 5.91
C GLU A 93 -8.06 11.10 4.81
N ALA A 94 -7.54 11.20 3.58
CA ALA A 94 -8.29 11.73 2.44
C ALA A 94 -9.48 10.84 2.06
N ARG A 95 -9.30 9.51 2.06
CA ARG A 95 -10.37 8.53 1.85
C ARG A 95 -11.47 8.63 2.91
N LEU A 96 -11.10 8.77 4.18
CA LEU A 96 -12.07 8.95 5.28
C LEU A 96 -12.85 10.26 5.14
N ALA A 97 -12.19 11.35 4.76
CA ALA A 97 -12.83 12.65 4.56
C ALA A 97 -13.82 12.63 3.37
N ALA A 98 -13.48 11.94 2.28
CA ALA A 98 -14.37 11.76 1.13
C ALA A 98 -15.55 10.83 1.47
N MET A 99 -15.28 9.73 2.18
CA MET A 99 -16.31 8.79 2.64
C MET A 99 -17.34 9.46 3.56
N ALA A 100 -16.92 10.36 4.45
CA ALA A 100 -17.84 11.14 5.30
C ALA A 100 -18.82 11.99 4.49
N GLN A 101 -18.44 12.37 3.27
CA GLN A 101 -19.26 13.12 2.33
C GLN A 101 -19.99 12.22 1.31
N LYS A 102 -19.83 10.89 1.41
CA LYS A 102 -20.31 9.90 0.43
C LYS A 102 -19.78 10.13 -0.98
N ILE A 103 -18.55 10.63 -1.09
CA ILE A 103 -17.85 10.85 -2.35
C ILE A 103 -16.87 9.68 -2.55
N PRO A 104 -16.96 8.93 -3.67
CA PRO A 104 -15.99 7.87 -3.96
C PRO A 104 -14.59 8.46 -4.21
N THR A 105 -13.55 7.68 -3.92
CA THR A 105 -12.17 8.06 -4.18
C THR A 105 -11.55 7.18 -5.24
N VAL A 106 -10.68 7.73 -6.06
CA VAL A 106 -9.81 6.98 -6.98
C VAL A 106 -8.37 7.40 -6.70
N LEU A 107 -7.49 6.45 -6.42
CA LEU A 107 -6.06 6.63 -6.19
C LEU A 107 -5.28 6.10 -7.40
N VAL A 108 -4.51 6.97 -8.04
CA VAL A 108 -3.70 6.62 -9.21
C VAL A 108 -2.25 7.05 -9.07
N ASP A 109 -1.36 6.36 -9.77
CA ASP A 109 0.03 6.81 -9.98
C ASP A 109 0.28 7.06 -11.47
N SER A 110 0.95 8.17 -11.79
CA SER A 110 1.25 8.57 -13.17
C SER A 110 2.65 8.21 -13.65
N GLY A 111 3.34 7.25 -13.01
CA GLY A 111 4.60 6.68 -13.46
C GLY A 111 5.82 7.21 -12.73
N ASP A 112 6.98 6.64 -13.07
CA ASP A 112 8.27 6.90 -12.42
C ASP A 112 8.22 6.62 -10.90
N PHE A 113 7.60 5.51 -10.52
CA PHE A 113 7.62 5.01 -9.15
C PHE A 113 8.83 4.11 -8.88
N LEU A 114 9.47 3.59 -9.93
CA LEU A 114 10.78 2.92 -9.89
C LEU A 114 11.94 3.92 -10.10
N MET A 115 13.15 3.46 -9.76
CA MET A 115 14.43 4.11 -10.01
C MET A 115 14.62 5.46 -9.31
N GLY A 116 15.42 5.44 -8.25
CA GLY A 116 15.89 6.64 -7.56
C GLY A 116 16.61 6.38 -6.24
N THR A 117 16.51 5.18 -5.64
CA THR A 117 17.14 4.88 -4.34
C THR A 117 17.65 3.45 -4.23
N VAL A 118 18.24 3.10 -3.08
CA VAL A 118 18.71 1.73 -2.80
C VAL A 118 17.59 0.68 -2.85
N TYR A 119 16.33 1.09 -2.67
CA TYR A 119 15.20 0.16 -2.73
C TYR A 119 15.05 -0.48 -4.12
N ASP A 120 15.57 0.13 -5.18
CA ASP A 120 15.57 -0.45 -6.53
C ASP A 120 16.39 -1.73 -6.65
N MET A 121 17.30 -1.99 -5.71
CA MET A 121 18.02 -3.26 -5.64
C MET A 121 17.10 -4.46 -5.34
N THR A 122 15.86 -4.21 -4.88
CA THR A 122 14.88 -5.27 -4.59
C THR A 122 14.16 -5.80 -5.84
N MET A 123 14.23 -5.07 -6.97
CA MET A 123 13.49 -5.36 -8.20
C MET A 123 13.76 -6.75 -8.80
N GLY A 124 14.94 -7.34 -8.54
CA GLY A 124 15.31 -8.64 -9.08
C GLY A 124 14.64 -9.85 -8.43
N ASP A 125 13.97 -9.68 -7.29
CA ASP A 125 13.37 -10.80 -6.53
C ASP A 125 12.05 -10.38 -5.88
N THR A 126 12.08 -9.32 -5.06
CA THR A 126 10.92 -8.81 -4.33
C THR A 126 10.69 -7.33 -4.64
N PRO A 127 10.04 -6.98 -5.78
CA PRO A 127 9.86 -5.60 -6.22
C PRO A 127 9.11 -4.71 -5.22
N ALA A 128 9.82 -4.09 -4.28
CA ALA A 128 9.24 -3.40 -3.12
C ALA A 128 8.20 -2.33 -3.49
N ALA A 129 8.43 -1.56 -4.55
CA ALA A 129 7.51 -0.54 -5.03
C ALA A 129 6.11 -1.10 -5.31
N PHE A 130 6.02 -2.24 -6.01
CA PHE A 130 4.74 -2.89 -6.32
C PHE A 130 4.02 -3.36 -5.05
N TYR A 131 4.74 -3.93 -4.08
CA TYR A 131 4.15 -4.28 -2.78
C TYR A 131 3.59 -3.06 -2.04
N PHE A 132 4.28 -1.92 -2.07
CA PHE A 132 3.78 -0.70 -1.43
C PHE A 132 2.54 -0.15 -2.13
N MET A 133 2.50 -0.18 -3.47
CA MET A 133 1.33 0.24 -4.25
C MET A 133 0.12 -0.67 -4.02
N GLU A 134 0.32 -1.99 -3.99
CA GLU A 134 -0.72 -2.96 -3.62
C GLU A 134 -1.23 -2.67 -2.19
N PHE A 135 -0.32 -2.49 -1.24
CA PHE A 135 -0.64 -2.22 0.16
C PHE A 135 -1.41 -0.91 0.37
N MET A 136 -1.13 0.12 -0.43
CA MET A 136 -1.86 1.39 -0.39
C MET A 136 -3.20 1.33 -1.15
N ASN A 137 -3.52 0.19 -1.77
CA ASN A 137 -4.70 -0.03 -2.60
C ASN A 137 -4.80 1.01 -3.72
N TYR A 138 -3.79 1.12 -4.58
CA TYR A 138 -3.93 1.90 -5.81
C TYR A 138 -5.03 1.31 -6.70
N ASP A 139 -5.80 2.16 -7.36
CA ASP A 139 -6.87 1.76 -8.27
C ASP A 139 -6.34 1.53 -9.69
N ALA A 140 -5.31 2.29 -10.10
CA ALA A 140 -4.57 2.07 -11.34
C ALA A 140 -3.20 2.77 -11.28
N VAL A 141 -2.26 2.27 -12.07
CA VAL A 141 -0.95 2.89 -12.29
C VAL A 141 -0.63 2.93 -13.78
N THR A 142 0.32 3.76 -14.19
CA THR A 142 0.91 3.76 -15.54
C THR A 142 2.42 3.70 -15.39
N PHE A 143 3.13 3.38 -16.46
CA PHE A 143 4.57 3.47 -16.53
C PHE A 143 5.01 4.86 -16.99
N GLY A 144 6.02 5.39 -16.31
CA GLY A 144 6.86 6.47 -16.79
C GLY A 144 8.05 5.91 -17.57
N ASN A 145 9.05 6.74 -17.83
CA ASN A 145 10.23 6.30 -18.58
C ASN A 145 11.17 5.44 -17.73
N HIS A 146 11.21 5.63 -16.41
CA HIS A 146 12.15 4.95 -15.53
C HIS A 146 11.78 3.50 -15.25
N GLU A 147 10.53 3.09 -15.48
CA GLU A 147 10.15 1.68 -15.46
C GLU A 147 10.90 0.87 -16.55
N PHE A 148 11.46 1.52 -17.58
CA PHE A 148 12.23 0.89 -18.66
C PHE A 148 13.75 1.02 -18.52
N ASP A 149 14.29 1.45 -17.37
CA ASP A 149 15.74 1.65 -17.22
C ASP A 149 16.55 0.33 -17.36
N TYR A 150 15.92 -0.81 -17.08
CA TYR A 150 16.49 -2.15 -17.34
C TYR A 150 16.07 -2.74 -18.70
N GLY A 151 15.47 -1.92 -19.56
CA GLY A 151 14.87 -2.31 -20.83
C GLY A 151 13.60 -3.17 -20.68
N PRO A 152 12.94 -3.49 -21.81
CA PRO A 152 11.68 -4.24 -21.80
C PRO A 152 11.77 -5.61 -21.11
N ALA A 153 12.87 -6.36 -21.33
CA ALA A 153 13.08 -7.64 -20.68
C ALA A 153 13.27 -7.51 -19.16
N GLY A 154 13.90 -6.42 -18.71
CA GLY A 154 14.02 -6.10 -17.29
C GLY A 154 12.66 -5.79 -16.67
N LEU A 155 11.86 -4.94 -17.33
CA LEU A 155 10.49 -4.64 -16.88
C LEU A 155 9.62 -5.90 -16.80
N ALA A 156 9.64 -6.75 -17.83
CA ALA A 156 8.89 -8.01 -17.84
C ALA A 156 9.29 -8.94 -16.69
N MET A 157 10.59 -9.07 -16.40
CA MET A 157 11.08 -9.82 -15.24
C MET A 157 10.54 -9.23 -13.93
N ILE A 158 10.61 -7.91 -13.76
CA ILE A 158 10.13 -7.21 -12.55
C ILE A 158 8.63 -7.43 -12.37
N LEU A 159 7.83 -7.30 -13.43
CA LEU A 159 6.38 -7.52 -13.39
C LEU A 159 6.03 -8.97 -13.04
N ASN A 160 6.75 -9.94 -13.61
CA ASN A 160 6.56 -11.36 -13.28
C ASN A 160 6.89 -11.64 -11.80
N ASN A 161 7.95 -11.04 -11.26
CA ASN A 161 8.30 -11.16 -9.85
C ASN A 161 7.25 -10.49 -8.95
N ALA A 162 6.77 -9.30 -9.32
CA ALA A 162 5.75 -8.56 -8.58
C ALA A 162 4.42 -9.34 -8.54
N ARG A 163 4.02 -9.94 -9.67
CA ARG A 163 2.82 -10.77 -9.78
C ARG A 163 2.91 -12.06 -8.96
N GLY A 164 4.12 -12.59 -8.77
CA GLY A 164 4.36 -13.86 -8.09
C GLY A 164 3.93 -15.08 -8.91
N GLU A 165 4.35 -16.28 -8.48
CA GLU A 165 4.08 -17.53 -9.20
C GLU A 165 2.58 -17.88 -9.26
N ASP A 166 1.81 -17.50 -8.24
CA ASP A 166 0.38 -17.78 -8.14
C ASP A 166 -0.53 -16.69 -8.72
N GLY A 167 0.05 -15.57 -9.18
CA GLY A 167 -0.71 -14.47 -9.77
C GLY A 167 -1.30 -13.48 -8.76
N THR A 168 -1.01 -13.62 -7.46
CA THR A 168 -1.71 -12.86 -6.41
C THR A 168 -0.87 -11.75 -5.75
N GLY A 169 0.38 -11.55 -6.19
CA GLY A 169 1.31 -10.61 -5.56
C GLY A 169 0.98 -9.14 -5.82
N PHE A 170 0.85 -8.76 -7.10
CA PHE A 170 0.47 -7.41 -7.54
C PHE A 170 -0.70 -7.52 -8.50
N THR A 171 -1.82 -6.88 -8.14
CA THR A 171 -3.09 -6.99 -8.86
C THR A 171 -3.63 -5.66 -9.36
N VAL A 172 -3.02 -4.55 -8.97
CA VAL A 172 -3.39 -3.21 -9.44
C VAL A 172 -3.23 -3.13 -10.97
N PRO A 173 -4.27 -2.68 -11.71
CA PRO A 173 -4.19 -2.50 -13.15
C PRO A 173 -3.11 -1.51 -13.57
N ILE A 174 -2.33 -1.91 -14.58
CA ILE A 174 -1.37 -1.05 -15.26
C ILE A 174 -1.99 -0.61 -16.59
N VAL A 175 -2.11 0.70 -16.80
CA VAL A 175 -2.84 1.28 -17.94
C VAL A 175 -1.87 1.95 -18.90
N GLU A 176 -1.66 1.34 -20.06
CA GLU A 176 -0.82 1.88 -21.13
C GLU A 176 -1.58 1.88 -22.45
N SER A 177 -1.87 3.06 -23.00
CA SER A 177 -2.70 3.19 -24.23
C SER A 177 -1.88 3.35 -25.52
N ASN A 178 -0.61 3.72 -25.38
CA ASN A 178 0.32 4.02 -26.47
C ASN A 178 1.53 3.06 -26.50
N MET A 179 1.53 2.01 -25.68
CA MET A 179 2.51 0.94 -25.75
C MET A 179 2.03 -0.17 -26.71
N LYS A 180 2.96 -0.71 -27.50
CA LYS A 180 2.74 -1.91 -28.30
C LYS A 180 3.80 -2.95 -27.96
N THR A 181 3.39 -4.04 -27.33
CA THR A 181 4.25 -5.20 -27.08
C THR A 181 4.47 -5.98 -28.39
N ASP A 182 5.58 -6.72 -28.45
CA ASP A 182 5.90 -7.58 -29.59
C ASP A 182 5.16 -8.93 -29.55
N GLY A 183 4.45 -9.21 -28.44
CA GLY A 183 3.68 -10.43 -28.23
C GLY A 183 4.54 -11.67 -27.97
N VAL A 184 5.82 -11.48 -27.60
CA VAL A 184 6.71 -12.57 -27.22
C VAL A 184 6.50 -12.88 -25.75
N ALA A 185 6.05 -14.11 -25.46
CA ALA A 185 5.73 -14.53 -24.09
C ALA A 185 6.94 -14.39 -23.15
N GLY A 186 6.72 -13.71 -22.02
CA GLY A 186 7.75 -13.52 -20.98
C GLY A 186 8.66 -12.31 -21.21
N THR A 187 8.38 -11.52 -22.24
CA THR A 187 8.99 -10.19 -22.45
C THR A 187 7.95 -9.06 -22.49
N ASP A 188 6.68 -9.40 -22.28
CA ASP A 188 5.50 -8.54 -22.29
C ASP A 188 4.82 -8.43 -20.91
#